data_AF-A0AB35RQS8-F1
#
_entry.id   AF-A0AB35RQS8-F1
#
_cell.length_a   1.000
_cell.length_b   1.000
_cell.length_c   1.000
_cell.angle_alpha   90.00
_cell.angle_beta   90.00
_cell.angle_gamma   90.00
#
_symmetry.space_group_name_H-M   'P 1'
#
loop_
_entity.id
_entity.type
_entity.pdbx_description
1 polymer ?
#
loop_
_entity_poly.entity_id
_entity_poly.type
_entity_poly.pdbx_seq_one_letter_code
_entity_poly.pdbx_strand_id
1 'polypeptide(L)' 'MAVTGRSEPVKQVCHPHDKPQAAKPQASTTVPASWKLTPQQQAFIDTFAEDEVPKQ' A
#
# COMPACT_ATOMS: atom_id res chain seq x y z
N MET A 1 -8.39 -13.59 0.15
CA MET A 1 -9.52 -12.75 -0.33
C MET A 1 -8.96 -11.38 -0.67
N ALA A 2 -8.80 -11.04 -1.96
CA ALA A 2 -8.33 -9.71 -2.37
C ALA A 2 -9.54 -8.80 -2.63
N VAL A 3 -9.71 -7.76 -1.79
CA VAL A 3 -10.72 -6.72 -2.01
C VAL A 3 -10.13 -5.68 -2.97
N THR A 4 -10.36 -5.87 -4.26
CA THR A 4 -10.04 -4.83 -5.25
C THR A 4 -11.05 -3.70 -5.10
N GLY A 5 -10.74 -2.76 -4.20
CA GLY A 5 -11.52 -1.54 -4.01
C GLY A 5 -11.43 -0.67 -5.25
N ARG A 6 -12.46 -0.70 -6.09
CA ARG A 6 -12.66 0.28 -7.17
C ARG A 6 -12.81 1.66 -6.53
N SER A 7 -11.72 2.42 -6.51
CA SER A 7 -11.71 3.82 -6.11
C SER A 7 -12.24 4.65 -7.27
N GLU A 8 -13.54 4.91 -7.28
CA GLU A 8 -14.10 5.91 -8.20
C GLU A 8 -13.66 7.31 -7.73
N PRO A 9 -13.15 8.17 -8.63
CA PRO A 9 -12.81 9.53 -8.25
C PRO A 9 -14.11 10.28 -7.92
N VAL A 10 -14.37 10.47 -6.63
CA VAL A 10 -15.40 11.39 -6.15
C VAL A 10 -15.06 12.76 -6.74
N LYS A 11 -15.93 13.28 -7.62
CA LYS A 11 -15.81 14.64 -8.14
C LYS A 11 -15.90 15.59 -6.95
N GLN A 12 -14.77 16.13 -6.51
CA GLN A 12 -14.75 17.19 -5.51
C GLN A 12 -15.45 18.41 -6.10
N VAL A 13 -16.55 18.83 -5.48
CA VAL A 13 -17.23 20.08 -5.80
C VAL A 13 -16.50 21.18 -5.03
N CYS A 14 -15.55 21.85 -5.69
CA CYS A 14 -14.79 22.95 -5.08
C CYS A 14 -15.42 24.30 -5.46
N HIS A 15 -15.48 25.24 -4.51
CA HIS A 15 -15.84 26.64 -4.81
C HIS A 15 -14.67 27.36 -5.52
N PRO A 16 -14.93 28.44 -6.29
CA PRO A 16 -13.87 29.17 -7.01
C PRO A 16 -12.75 29.75 -6.13
N HIS A 17 -13.01 29.92 -4.82
CA HIS A 17 -12.03 30.41 -3.85
C HIS A 17 -11.48 29.30 -2.95
N ASP A 18 -11.86 28.05 -3.19
CA ASP A 18 -11.33 26.92 -2.45
C ASP A 18 -9.87 26.72 -2.86
N LYS A 19 -8.96 26.76 -1.89
CA LYS A 19 -7.56 26.44 -2.14
C LYS A 19 -7.45 24.93 -2.17
N PRO A 20 -6.96 24.31 -3.27
CA PRO A 20 -6.79 22.87 -3.30
C PRO A 20 -5.92 22.47 -2.12
N GLN A 21 -6.41 21.52 -1.31
CA GLN A 21 -5.60 20.90 -0.29
C GLN A 21 -4.37 20.34 -0.99
N ALA A 22 -3.18 20.79 -0.59
CA ALA A 22 -1.93 20.23 -1.10
C ALA A 22 -2.00 18.72 -0.87
N ALA A 23 -1.84 17.95 -1.94
CA ALA A 23 -1.76 16.50 -1.84
C ALA A 23 -0.71 16.18 -0.78
N LYS A 24 -1.11 15.41 0.25
CA LYS A 24 -0.16 14.93 1.26
C LYS A 24 1.00 14.28 0.49
N PRO A 25 2.26 14.58 0.83
CA PRO A 25 3.40 13.93 0.18
C PRO A 25 3.14 12.43 0.24
N GLN A 26 3.23 11.77 -0.92
CA GLN A 26 3.01 10.33 -1.00
C GLN A 26 3.89 9.69 0.07
N ALA A 27 3.28 8.92 0.98
CA ALA A 27 4.01 8.22 2.00
C ALA A 27 5.09 7.38 1.31
N SER A 28 6.36 7.66 1.61
CA SER A 28 7.46 6.95 0.99
C SER A 28 7.46 5.52 1.52
N THR A 29 6.97 4.58 0.71
CA THR A 29 6.98 3.14 1.00
C THR A 29 8.39 2.54 0.82
N THR A 30 9.45 3.30 1.12
CA THR A 30 10.82 2.85 0.95
C THR A 30 11.29 2.19 2.24
N VAL A 31 11.55 0.89 2.15
CA VAL A 31 12.28 0.15 3.16
C VAL A 31 13.74 0.62 3.18
N PRO A 32 14.30 0.96 4.36
CA PRO A 32 15.72 1.28 4.46
C PRO A 32 16.60 0.10 4.07
N ALA A 33 17.70 0.36 3.35
CA ALA A 33 18.63 -0.70 2.93
C ALA A 33 19.32 -1.41 4.10
N SER A 34 19.40 -0.77 5.27
CA SER A 34 19.93 -1.36 6.50
C SER A 34 18.94 -2.27 7.21
N TRP A 35 17.69 -2.38 6.73
CA TRP A 35 16.68 -3.19 7.39
C TRP A 35 16.93 -4.66 7.09
N LYS A 36 17.14 -5.45 8.13
CA LYS A 36 17.35 -6.89 8.04
C LYS A 36 16.31 -7.62 8.86
N LEU A 37 15.72 -8.65 8.26
CA LEU A 37 14.81 -9.55 8.95
C LEU A 37 15.60 -10.48 9.85
N THR A 38 15.08 -10.73 11.05
CA THR A 38 15.60 -11.82 11.88
C THR A 38 15.15 -13.16 11.31
N PRO A 39 15.83 -14.28 11.65
CA PRO A 39 15.43 -15.61 11.19
C PRO A 39 13.97 -15.94 11.55
N GLN A 40 13.48 -15.50 12.71
CA GLN A 40 12.09 -15.70 13.13
C GLN A 40 11.09 -14.91 12.27
N GLN A 41 11.41 -13.66 11.93
CA GLN A 41 10.55 -12.85 11.06
C GLN A 41 10.48 -13.41 9.64
N GLN A 42 11.61 -13.90 9.13
CA GLN A 42 11.64 -14.58 7.83
C GLN A 42 10.78 -15.85 7.85
N ALA A 43 10.93 -16.70 8.87
CA ALA A 43 10.12 -17.91 9.02
C ALA A 43 8.61 -17.60 9.13
N PHE A 44 8.24 -16.49 9.79
CA PHE A 44 6.85 -16.02 9.84
C PHE A 44 6.35 -15.62 8.45
N ILE A 45 7.15 -14.91 7.65
CA ILE A 45 6.79 -14.53 6.28
C ILE A 45 6.65 -15.78 5.41
N ASP A 46 7.61 -16.71 5.50
CA ASP A 46 7.63 -17.95 4.70
C ASP A 46 6.37 -18.79 4.93
N THR A 47 5.87 -18.82 6.17
CA THR A 47 4.63 -19.54 6.54
C THR A 47 3.40 -19.05 5.75
N PHE A 48 3.37 -17.78 5.34
CA PHE A 48 2.27 -17.18 4.58
C PHE A 48 2.61 -16.95 3.10
N ALA A 49 3.87 -17.15 2.69
CA ALA A 49 4.31 -17.00 1.31
C ALA A 49 3.93 -18.20 0.43
N GLU A 50 3.71 -19.37 1.03
CA GLU A 50 3.35 -20.61 0.30
C GLU A 50 1.91 -20.62 -0.25
N ASP A 51 1.07 -19.60 0.01
CA ASP A 51 -0.31 -19.48 -0.51
C ASP A 51 -0.39 -18.70 -1.84
N GLU A 52 0.72 -18.16 -2.38
CA GLU A 52 0.78 -17.56 -3.73
C GLU A 52 1.14 -18.59 -4.81
N VAL A 53 0.55 -19.79 -4.77
CA VAL A 53 0.58 -20.70 -5.93
C VAL A 53 -0.17 -20.00 -7.07
N PRO A 54 0.47 -19.64 -8.20
CA PRO A 54 -0.23 -19.06 -9.33
C PRO A 54 -1.28 -20.07 -9.79
N LYS A 55 -2.55 -19.68 -9.66
CA LYS A 55 -3.67 -20.48 -10.13
C LYS A 55 -3.74 -20.36 -11.65
N GLN A 56 -3.16 -21.39 -12.29
CA GLN A 56 -3.26 -21.82 -13.69
C GLN A 56 -2.67 -20.96 -14.79
#